data_AF-A0A2M8C5G2-F1
#
_entry.id   AF-A0A2M8C5G2-F1
#
_cell.length_a   1.000
_cell.length_b   1.000
_cell.length_c   1.000
_cell.angle_alpha   90.00
_cell.angle_beta   90.00
_cell.angle_gamma   90.00
#
_symmetry.space_group_name_H-M   'P 1'
#
loop_
_entity.id
_entity.type
_entity.pdbx_description
1 polymer ?
#
loop_
_entity_poly.entity_id
_entity_poly.type
_entity_poly.pdbx_seq_one_letter_code
_entity_poly.pdbx_strand_id
1 'polypeptide(L)'
;MVKVGIPRALLYYQYYPAWKTFFEELGAETVVSQPTNQAIFACGNERAVAETCLPVKIFFGHVISLADKCDYMFIPAVRSMGDKAYNCSKFLGLPDMSKALVPECPPILDPEIDLNKGQRHLFQVIYNNVGRYFTSDKGKVKKAIERAWEASLAYRQRTCDEGLTWVEA
;
A
#
# COMPACT_ATOMS: atom_id res chain seq x y z
N MET A 1 -20.32 -2.01 1.03
CA MET A 1 -19.27 -1.00 0.75
C MET A 1 -18.02 -1.76 0.37
N VAL A 2 -17.28 -1.33 -0.66
CA VAL A 2 -16.06 -2.03 -1.09
C VAL A 2 -14.98 -1.85 -0.03
N LYS A 3 -14.33 -2.94 0.36
CA LYS A 3 -13.25 -2.96 1.36
C LYS A 3 -11.90 -3.19 0.71
N VAL A 4 -10.94 -2.31 1.01
CA VAL A 4 -9.57 -2.38 0.52
C VAL A 4 -8.64 -2.70 1.70
N GLY A 5 -8.00 -3.86 1.64
CA GLY A 5 -7.01 -4.29 2.62
C GLY A 5 -5.67 -3.58 2.40
N ILE A 6 -5.13 -2.94 3.44
CA ILE A 6 -3.79 -2.35 3.42
C ILE A 6 -2.94 -3.02 4.52
N PRO A 7 -1.95 -3.87 4.14
CA PRO A 7 -1.07 -4.52 5.10
C PRO A 7 -0.29 -3.49 5.94
N ARG A 8 -0.33 -3.61 7.28
CA ARG A 8 0.43 -2.76 8.24
C ARG A 8 1.92 -3.15 8.29
N ALA A 9 2.61 -2.98 7.17
CA ALA A 9 4.03 -3.31 7.06
C ALA A 9 4.75 -2.42 6.03
N LEU A 10 6.08 -2.36 6.14
CA LEU A 10 6.95 -1.65 5.22
C LEU A 10 6.55 -0.16 5.06
N LEU A 11 6.23 0.27 3.84
CA LEU A 11 5.89 1.64 3.49
C LEU A 11 4.52 2.10 4.01
N TYR A 12 3.72 1.20 4.61
CA TYR A 12 2.46 1.54 5.27
C TYR A 12 2.62 2.76 6.19
N TYR A 13 3.62 2.75 7.07
CA TYR A 13 3.78 3.77 8.11
C TYR A 13 4.06 5.17 7.54
N GLN A 14 4.55 5.27 6.31
CA GLN A 14 4.82 6.56 5.66
C GLN A 14 3.64 7.04 4.80
N TYR A 15 2.94 6.12 4.13
CA TYR A 15 1.98 6.47 3.08
C TYR A 15 0.53 6.09 3.39
N TYR A 16 0.25 5.42 4.51
CA TYR A 16 -1.10 5.01 4.86
C TYR A 16 -2.10 6.17 4.87
N PRO A 17 -1.82 7.35 5.47
CA PRO A 17 -2.78 8.46 5.44
C PRO A 17 -3.17 8.89 4.02
N ALA A 18 -2.22 8.89 3.08
CA ALA A 18 -2.49 9.22 1.69
C ALA A 18 -3.42 8.19 1.04
N TRP A 19 -3.08 6.90 1.16
CA TRP A 19 -3.88 5.83 0.55
C TRP A 19 -5.25 5.70 1.20
N LYS A 20 -5.33 5.86 2.53
CA LYS A 20 -6.59 5.92 3.26
C LYS A 20 -7.50 7.00 2.70
N THR A 21 -7.03 8.24 2.64
CA THR A 21 -7.81 9.35 2.09
C THR A 21 -8.19 9.10 0.63
N PHE A 22 -7.29 8.58 -0.20
CA PHE A 22 -7.59 8.25 -1.59
C PHE A 22 -8.77 7.26 -1.73
N PHE A 23 -8.76 6.17 -0.97
CA PHE A 23 -9.82 5.16 -1.04
C PHE A 23 -11.15 5.67 -0.44
N GLU A 24 -11.10 6.40 0.67
CA GLU A 24 -12.28 7.00 1.30
C GLU A 24 -12.96 8.03 0.38
N GLU A 25 -12.19 8.89 -0.31
CA GLU A 25 -12.71 9.84 -1.31
C GLU A 25 -13.38 9.15 -2.51
N LEU A 26 -13.00 7.90 -2.79
CA LEU A 26 -13.65 7.06 -3.81
C LEU A 26 -14.80 6.20 -3.26
N GLY A 27 -15.14 6.34 -1.98
CA GLY A 27 -16.26 5.64 -1.34
C GLY A 27 -15.94 4.21 -0.89
N ALA A 28 -14.65 3.87 -0.76
CA ALA A 28 -14.21 2.58 -0.24
C ALA A 28 -13.78 2.67 1.23
N GLU A 29 -13.94 1.57 1.95
CA GLU A 29 -13.48 1.41 3.34
C GLU A 29 -12.08 0.81 3.32
N THR A 30 -11.14 1.37 4.08
CA THR A 30 -9.81 0.77 4.26
C THR A 30 -9.76 -0.12 5.49
N VAL A 31 -9.37 -1.39 5.30
CA VAL A 31 -9.16 -2.35 6.37
C VAL A 31 -7.66 -2.55 6.57
N VAL A 32 -7.17 -2.39 7.78
CA VAL A 32 -5.75 -2.52 8.12
C VAL A 32 -5.54 -3.72 9.04
N SER A 33 -4.46 -4.46 8.83
CA SER A 33 -4.09 -5.57 9.71
C SER A 33 -3.72 -5.08 11.11
N GLN A 34 -3.78 -5.98 12.08
CA GLN A 34 -3.38 -5.71 13.47
C GLN A 34 -1.89 -5.34 13.56
N PRO A 35 -1.43 -4.72 14.66
CA PRO A 35 0.01 -4.57 14.93
C PRO A 35 0.73 -5.91 14.79
N THR A 36 1.95 -5.87 14.24
CA THR A 36 2.80 -7.06 14.10
C THR A 36 2.92 -7.78 15.44
N ASN A 37 2.58 -9.06 15.43
CA ASN A 37 2.67 -9.96 16.58
C ASN A 37 3.27 -11.30 16.14
N GLN A 38 3.50 -12.20 17.10
CA GLN A 38 4.13 -13.49 16.82
C GLN A 38 3.32 -14.34 15.83
N ALA A 39 1.99 -14.29 15.86
CA ALA A 39 1.14 -15.03 14.93
C ALA A 39 1.29 -14.52 13.50
N ILE A 40 1.27 -13.19 13.29
CA ILE A 40 1.53 -12.58 11.99
C ILE A 40 2.90 -13.00 11.45
N PHE A 41 3.94 -12.92 12.27
CA PHE A 41 5.27 -13.34 11.86
C PHE A 41 5.33 -14.84 11.50
N ALA A 42 4.76 -15.71 12.34
CA ALA A 42 4.77 -17.15 12.13
C ALA A 42 4.08 -17.54 10.82
N CYS A 43 2.86 -17.05 10.58
CA CYS A 43 2.11 -17.33 9.35
C CYS A 43 2.87 -16.84 8.11
N GLY A 44 3.45 -15.65 8.17
CA GLY A 44 4.23 -15.11 7.07
C GLY A 44 5.54 -15.87 6.80
N ASN A 45 6.23 -16.31 7.85
CA ASN A 45 7.47 -17.08 7.73
C ASN A 45 7.22 -18.51 7.21
N GLU A 46 6.10 -19.14 7.58
CA GLU A 46 5.71 -20.46 7.07
C GLU A 46 5.45 -20.43 5.55
N ARG A 47 4.87 -19.34 5.05
CA ARG A 47 4.58 -19.18 3.61
C ARG A 47 5.78 -18.76 2.77
N ALA A 48 6.73 -18.04 3.37
CA ALA A 48 7.84 -17.42 2.65
C ALA A 48 8.97 -18.40 2.30
N VAL A 49 9.67 -18.13 1.21
CA VAL A 49 10.94 -18.81 0.90
C VAL A 49 11.99 -18.41 1.94
N ALA A 50 12.84 -19.37 2.36
CA ALA A 50 13.83 -19.21 3.43
C ALA A 50 14.65 -17.91 3.33
N GLU A 51 15.16 -17.59 2.14
CA GLU A 51 16.00 -16.42 1.81
C GLU A 51 15.26 -15.07 1.80
N THR A 52 13.96 -15.06 2.09
CA THR A 52 13.18 -13.81 2.15
C THR A 52 13.55 -13.02 3.40
N CYS A 53 13.80 -11.72 3.25
CA CYS A 53 14.13 -10.87 4.40
C CYS A 53 12.97 -10.80 5.40
N LEU A 54 13.30 -10.64 6.68
CA LEU A 54 12.34 -10.62 7.77
C LEU A 54 11.15 -9.64 7.56
N PRO A 55 11.36 -8.39 7.08
CA PRO A 55 10.24 -7.47 6.85
C PRO A 55 9.22 -7.97 5.80
N VAL A 56 9.69 -8.67 4.77
CA VAL A 56 8.82 -9.21 3.72
C VAL A 56 8.09 -10.47 4.22
N LYS A 57 8.72 -11.28 5.07
CA LYS A 57 8.03 -12.38 5.77
C LYS A 57 6.87 -11.86 6.62
N ILE A 58 7.12 -10.82 7.42
CA ILE A 58 6.09 -10.16 8.22
C ILE A 58 4.98 -9.59 7.32
N PHE A 59 5.35 -8.97 6.19
CA PHE A 59 4.38 -8.45 5.22
C PHE A 59 3.42 -9.55 4.72
N PHE A 60 3.91 -10.74 4.36
CA PHE A 60 3.02 -11.84 3.96
C PHE A 60 2.07 -12.28 5.08
N GLY A 61 2.54 -12.27 6.33
CA GLY A 61 1.68 -12.50 7.48
C GLY A 61 0.52 -11.50 7.58
N HIS A 62 0.79 -10.22 7.31
CA HIS A 62 -0.24 -9.19 7.26
C HIS A 62 -1.22 -9.40 6.10
N VAL A 63 -0.72 -9.77 4.91
CA VAL A 63 -1.57 -10.12 3.75
C VAL A 63 -2.50 -11.28 4.08
N ILE A 64 -1.95 -12.37 4.63
CA ILE A 64 -2.73 -13.54 5.06
C ILE A 64 -3.81 -13.13 6.07
N SER A 65 -3.48 -12.28 7.05
CA SER A 65 -4.42 -11.83 8.09
C SER A 65 -5.59 -10.99 7.57
N LEU A 66 -5.49 -10.47 6.34
CA LEU A 66 -6.47 -9.61 5.68
C LEU A 66 -7.21 -10.29 4.53
N ALA A 67 -6.75 -11.45 4.06
CA ALA A 67 -7.24 -12.10 2.85
C ALA A 67 -8.76 -12.38 2.87
N ASP A 68 -9.32 -12.67 4.05
CA ASP A 68 -10.74 -12.94 4.27
C ASP A 68 -11.56 -11.71 4.72
N LYS A 69 -10.94 -10.52 4.78
CA LYS A 69 -11.53 -9.30 5.37
C LYS A 69 -11.70 -8.15 4.39
N CYS A 70 -11.23 -8.29 3.15
CA CYS A 70 -11.32 -7.26 2.13
C CYS A 70 -11.70 -7.82 0.76
N ASP A 71 -12.29 -6.97 -0.10
CA ASP A 71 -12.65 -7.31 -1.47
C ASP A 71 -11.46 -7.16 -2.43
N TYR A 72 -10.52 -6.28 -2.07
CA TYR A 72 -9.28 -6.02 -2.79
C TYR A 72 -8.12 -5.89 -1.82
N MET A 73 -6.93 -6.33 -2.22
CA MET A 73 -5.69 -6.10 -1.48
C MET A 73 -4.87 -5.01 -2.15
N PHE A 74 -4.48 -3.95 -1.43
CA PHE A 74 -3.64 -2.89 -1.99
C PHE A 74 -2.16 -3.15 -1.70
N ILE A 75 -1.40 -3.46 -2.77
CA ILE A 75 0.04 -3.75 -2.68
C ILE A 75 0.73 -3.04 -3.83
N PRO A 76 1.21 -1.80 -3.65
CA PRO A 76 1.87 -1.06 -4.71
C PRO A 76 3.30 -1.58 -4.96
N ALA A 77 3.69 -1.65 -6.23
CA ALA A 77 5.08 -1.91 -6.63
C ALA A 77 5.86 -0.59 -6.62
N VAL A 78 6.47 -0.25 -5.47
CA VAL A 78 7.15 1.04 -5.31
C VAL A 78 8.59 0.97 -5.82
N ARG A 79 8.80 1.42 -7.06
CA ARG A 79 10.11 1.44 -7.72
C ARG A 79 10.98 2.58 -7.25
N SER A 80 10.45 3.80 -7.24
CA SER A 80 11.20 5.02 -6.91
C SER A 80 10.28 6.11 -6.37
N MET A 81 10.78 6.81 -5.35
CA MET A 81 10.14 8.00 -4.77
C MET A 81 10.75 9.31 -5.28
N GLY A 82 11.55 9.26 -6.35
CA GLY A 82 12.17 10.44 -6.97
C GLY A 82 13.69 10.42 -6.88
N ASP A 83 14.33 11.49 -7.34
CA ASP A 83 15.79 11.73 -7.24
C ASP A 83 16.69 10.60 -7.74
N LYS A 84 16.18 9.78 -8.67
CA LYS A 84 16.88 8.57 -9.15
C LYS A 84 17.26 7.60 -8.02
N ALA A 85 16.54 7.64 -6.89
CA ALA A 85 16.66 6.70 -5.79
C ALA A 85 15.68 5.54 -5.98
N TYR A 86 16.19 4.30 -5.98
CA TYR A 86 15.39 3.11 -6.25
C TYR A 86 15.26 2.23 -5.01
N ASN A 87 14.08 1.66 -4.81
CA ASN A 87 13.86 0.65 -3.78
C ASN A 87 14.47 -0.70 -4.17
N CYS A 88 14.68 -1.56 -3.18
CA CYS A 88 15.16 -2.91 -3.44
C CYS A 88 14.17 -3.73 -4.28
N SER A 89 14.68 -4.73 -4.99
CA SER A 89 13.88 -5.59 -5.88
C SER A 89 12.69 -6.28 -5.19
N LYS A 90 12.74 -6.45 -3.87
CA LYS A 90 11.63 -7.00 -3.10
C LYS A 90 10.40 -6.10 -3.12
N PHE A 91 10.55 -4.76 -3.04
CA PHE A 91 9.42 -3.83 -3.16
C PHE A 91 8.73 -3.89 -4.52
N LEU A 92 9.51 -4.06 -5.58
CA LEU A 92 8.99 -4.18 -6.95
C LEU A 92 8.22 -5.50 -7.12
N GLY A 93 8.75 -6.59 -6.55
CA GLY A 93 8.11 -7.91 -6.62
C GLY A 93 7.07 -8.20 -5.54
N LEU A 94 6.79 -7.27 -4.61
CA LEU A 94 5.83 -7.50 -3.52
C LEU A 94 4.46 -7.99 -4.01
N PRO A 95 3.84 -7.38 -5.05
CA PRO A 95 2.53 -7.82 -5.51
C PRO A 95 2.59 -9.24 -6.07
N ASP A 96 3.56 -9.53 -6.94
CA ASP A 96 3.70 -10.83 -7.60
C ASP A 96 4.06 -11.94 -6.62
N MET A 97 4.96 -11.67 -5.67
CA MET A 97 5.26 -12.61 -4.59
C MET A 97 4.02 -12.89 -3.73
N SER A 98 3.20 -11.88 -3.47
CA SER A 98 1.96 -12.07 -2.69
C SER A 98 0.95 -12.92 -3.44
N LYS A 99 0.77 -12.72 -4.75
CA LYS A 99 -0.10 -13.57 -5.60
C LYS A 99 0.38 -15.03 -5.59
N ALA A 100 1.70 -15.23 -5.67
CA ALA A 100 2.28 -16.57 -5.74
C ALA A 100 2.22 -17.32 -4.39
N LEU A 101 2.47 -16.61 -3.29
CA LEU A 101 2.59 -17.22 -1.97
C LEU A 101 1.27 -17.24 -1.20
N VAL A 102 0.33 -16.33 -1.49
CA VAL A 102 -0.97 -16.23 -0.81
C VAL A 102 -2.10 -16.37 -1.85
N PRO A 103 -2.35 -17.58 -2.40
CA PRO A 103 -3.40 -17.85 -3.39
C PRO A 103 -4.82 -17.53 -2.87
N GLU A 104 -5.02 -17.49 -1.55
CA GLU A 104 -6.26 -17.06 -0.92
C GLU A 104 -6.45 -15.53 -0.89
N CYS A 105 -5.45 -14.75 -1.33
CA CYS A 105 -5.52 -13.30 -1.38
C CYS A 105 -6.55 -12.83 -2.43
N PRO A 106 -7.41 -11.84 -2.12
CA PRO A 106 -8.32 -11.26 -3.09
C PRO A 106 -7.55 -10.53 -4.21
N PRO A 107 -8.24 -10.09 -5.28
CA PRO A 107 -7.61 -9.34 -6.36
C PRO A 107 -6.72 -8.19 -5.84
N ILE A 108 -5.47 -8.17 -6.31
CA ILE A 108 -4.47 -7.21 -5.83
C ILE A 108 -4.49 -5.96 -6.72
N LEU A 109 -4.62 -4.80 -6.08
CA LEU A 109 -4.43 -3.47 -6.68
C LEU A 109 -2.95 -3.08 -6.55
N ASP A 110 -2.22 -3.15 -7.66
CA ASP A 110 -0.75 -3.09 -7.71
C ASP A 110 -0.22 -2.02 -8.66
N PRO A 111 -0.46 -0.72 -8.38
CA PRO A 111 0.13 0.34 -9.19
C PRO A 111 1.66 0.32 -9.10
N GLU A 112 2.35 0.49 -10.23
CA GLU A 112 3.79 0.77 -10.26
C GLU A 112 4.04 2.24 -9.90
N ILE A 113 4.65 2.48 -8.75
CA ILE A 113 4.99 3.84 -8.30
C ILE A 113 6.43 4.16 -8.66
N ASP A 114 6.61 5.06 -9.63
CA ASP A 114 7.91 5.60 -10.04
C ASP A 114 7.81 7.10 -10.28
N LEU A 115 8.23 7.90 -9.29
CA LEU A 115 8.18 9.35 -9.38
C LEU A 115 9.20 9.93 -10.38
N ASN A 116 10.21 9.18 -10.79
CA ASN A 116 11.13 9.63 -11.84
C ASN A 116 10.44 9.77 -13.20
N LYS A 117 9.32 9.05 -13.43
CA LYS A 117 8.52 9.13 -14.66
C LYS A 117 7.55 10.34 -14.68
N GLY A 118 7.50 11.12 -13.60
CA GLY A 118 6.73 12.35 -13.49
C GLY A 118 5.25 12.17 -13.15
N GLN A 119 4.61 13.27 -12.76
CA GLN A 119 3.25 13.27 -12.20
C GLN A 119 2.18 12.78 -13.18
N ARG A 120 2.32 13.08 -14.48
CA ARG A 120 1.37 12.63 -15.51
C ARG A 120 1.35 11.11 -15.62
N HIS A 121 2.50 10.46 -15.55
CA HIS A 121 2.59 9.00 -15.57
C HIS A 121 1.98 8.40 -14.30
N LEU A 122 2.34 8.95 -13.13
CA LEU A 122 1.76 8.52 -11.85
C LEU A 122 0.23 8.57 -11.86
N PHE A 123 -0.36 9.68 -12.34
CA PHE A 123 -1.80 9.81 -12.47
C PHE A 123 -2.40 8.71 -13.36
N GLN A 124 -1.78 8.43 -14.51
CA GLN A 124 -2.26 7.38 -15.41
C GLN A 124 -2.22 5.99 -14.76
N VAL A 125 -1.15 5.67 -14.04
CA VAL A 125 -1.02 4.40 -13.32
C VAL A 125 -2.07 4.29 -12.22
N ILE A 126 -2.19 5.30 -11.36
CA ILE A 126 -3.18 5.29 -10.28
C ILE A 126 -4.60 5.20 -10.84
N TYR A 127 -4.93 5.95 -11.89
CA TYR A 127 -6.25 5.88 -12.52
C TYR A 127 -6.53 4.48 -13.10
N ASN A 128 -5.63 3.97 -13.95
CA ASN A 128 -5.88 2.72 -14.68
C ASN A 128 -5.83 1.47 -13.78
N ASN A 129 -4.92 1.43 -12.81
CA ASN A 129 -4.67 0.23 -12.00
C ASN A 129 -5.43 0.24 -10.68
N VAL A 130 -5.97 1.38 -10.25
CA VAL A 130 -6.65 1.50 -8.94
C VAL A 130 -7.97 2.24 -9.08
N GLY A 131 -7.96 3.50 -9.51
CA GLY A 131 -9.14 4.37 -9.52
C GLY A 131 -10.32 3.82 -10.33
N ARG A 132 -10.05 3.18 -11.48
CA ARG A 132 -11.08 2.60 -12.36
C ARG A 132 -11.90 1.47 -11.74
N TYR A 133 -11.40 0.83 -10.68
CA TYR A 133 -12.16 -0.18 -9.93
C TYR A 133 -13.29 0.44 -9.09
N PHE A 134 -13.20 1.75 -8.79
CA PHE A 134 -14.18 2.46 -7.97
C PHE A 134 -15.02 3.45 -8.80
N THR A 135 -14.41 4.11 -9.80
CA THR A 135 -15.11 5.05 -10.66
C THR A 135 -14.45 5.24 -12.02
N SER A 136 -15.25 5.45 -13.06
CA SER A 136 -14.76 5.84 -14.39
C SER A 136 -14.49 7.35 -14.51
N ASP A 137 -14.96 8.15 -13.55
CA ASP A 137 -14.81 9.61 -13.54
C ASP A 137 -13.38 10.02 -13.18
N LYS A 138 -12.63 10.48 -14.18
CA LYS A 138 -11.25 10.97 -14.02
C LYS A 138 -11.14 12.18 -13.09
N GLY A 139 -12.17 13.02 -13.06
CA GLY A 139 -12.20 14.21 -12.20
C GLY A 139 -12.30 13.82 -10.73
N LYS A 140 -13.12 12.81 -10.40
CA LYS A 140 -13.18 12.25 -9.04
C LYS A 140 -11.86 11.62 -8.62
N VAL A 141 -11.24 10.80 -9.49
CA VAL A 141 -9.93 10.19 -9.18
C VAL A 141 -8.85 11.26 -9.01
N LYS A 142 -8.83 12.30 -9.85
CA LYS A 142 -7.89 13.41 -9.71
C LYS A 142 -8.06 14.13 -8.36
N LYS A 143 -9.29 14.46 -7.97
CA LYS A 143 -9.58 15.08 -6.66
C LYS A 143 -9.15 14.19 -5.51
N ALA A 144 -9.41 12.88 -5.58
CA ALA A 144 -8.97 11.93 -4.57
C ALA A 144 -7.43 11.90 -4.42
N ILE A 145 -6.69 11.98 -5.53
CA ILE A 145 -5.21 12.07 -5.53
C ILE A 145 -4.74 13.39 -4.90
N GLU A 146 -5.39 14.52 -5.22
CA GLU A 146 -5.07 15.82 -4.63
C GLU A 146 -5.28 15.81 -3.10
N ARG A 147 -6.41 15.29 -2.64
CA ARG A 147 -6.70 15.12 -1.20
C ARG A 147 -5.73 14.17 -0.51
N ALA A 148 -5.37 13.07 -1.15
CA ALA A 148 -4.36 12.15 -0.63
C ALA A 148 -2.98 12.81 -0.49
N TRP A 149 -2.62 13.69 -1.42
CA TRP A 149 -1.37 14.45 -1.36
C TRP A 149 -1.37 15.46 -0.20
N GLU A 150 -2.46 16.20 -0.02
CA GLU A 150 -2.67 17.10 1.11
C GLU A 150 -2.55 16.35 2.45
N ALA A 151 -3.19 15.18 2.58
CA ALA A 151 -3.12 14.33 3.76
C ALA A 151 -1.67 13.84 4.05
N SER A 152 -0.93 13.48 3.00
CA SER A 152 0.48 13.08 3.13
C SER A 152 1.37 14.23 3.61
N LEU A 153 1.16 15.44 3.10
CA LEU A 153 1.91 16.62 3.54
C LEU A 153 1.59 16.96 5.00
N ALA A 154 0.31 16.98 5.38
CA ALA A 154 -0.10 17.22 6.75
C ALA A 154 0.48 16.18 7.72
N TYR A 155 0.47 14.89 7.33
CA TYR A 155 1.06 13.82 8.12
C TYR A 155 2.56 14.03 8.36
N ARG A 156 3.31 14.32 7.29
CA ARG A 156 4.76 14.59 7.38
C ARG A 156 5.08 15.82 8.20
N GLN A 157 4.31 16.89 8.03
CA GLN A 157 4.50 18.13 8.79
C GLN A 157 4.32 17.87 10.29
N ARG A 158 3.23 17.21 10.67
CA ARG A 158 2.97 16.83 12.07
C ARG A 158 4.09 15.98 12.66
N THR A 159 4.57 14.96 11.92
CA THR A 159 5.66 14.10 12.42
C THR A 159 6.95 14.89 12.67
N CYS A 160 7.25 15.88 11.81
CA CYS A 160 8.41 16.75 11.99
C CYS A 160 8.23 17.72 13.17
N ASP A 161 7.07 18.35 13.28
CA ASP A 161 6.77 19.36 14.32
C ASP A 161 6.74 18.74 15.72
N GLU A 162 6.20 17.53 15.83
CA GLU A 162 6.07 16.81 17.10
C GLU A 162 7.27 15.88 17.39
N GLY A 163 8.21 15.75 16.44
CA GLY A 163 9.38 14.87 16.59
C GLY A 163 9.03 13.38 16.69
N LEU A 164 7.88 12.96 16.16
CA LEU A 164 7.38 11.60 16.26
C LEU A 164 8.03 10.67 15.23
N THR A 165 8.25 9.41 15.63
CA THR A 165 8.50 8.35 14.67
C THR A 165 7.21 7.96 13.93
N TRP A 166 7.33 7.32 12.77
CA TRP A 166 6.16 6.84 12.01
C TRP A 166 5.28 5.83 12.74
N VAL A 167 5.78 5.21 13.80
CA VAL A 167 5.01 4.29 14.64
C VAL A 167 4.18 5.05 15.68
N GLU A 168 4.67 6.20 16.13
CA GLU A 168 4.03 7.05 17.13
C GLU A 168 3.02 8.03 16.52
N ALA A 169 3.21 8.40 15.25
CA ALA A 169 2.41 9.36 14.50
C ALA A 169 1.08 8.81 13.96
#